data_AF-A0A8C5D1U2-F1
#
_entry.id   AF-A0A8C5D1U2-F1
#
_cell.length_a   1.000
_cell.length_b   1.000
_cell.length_c   1.000
_cell.angle_alpha   90.00
_cell.angle_beta   90.00
_cell.angle_gamma   90.00
#
_symmetry.space_group_name_H-M   'P 1'
#
loop_
_entity.id
_entity.type
_entity.pdbx_description
1 polymer ?
#
loop_
_entity_poly.entity_id
_entity_poly.type
_entity_poly.pdbx_seq_one_letter_code
_entity_poly.pdbx_strand_id
1 'polypeptide(L)'
;MNDAAVVCTYLQCGRAQKIPNSGFFGRGSTNMLIGEISCTGSEHSPDECRQQNIGSSTCNSTSVAGLLCSDGLPTRLVHSTGQCFGRVEVQHAGQWGTLCGEDWSMSDAMIVCSLLGCGKAASISGNAQFEQGTGPIWEASDLCFNNEASVFKCSQSGFNGTSCGHRQDAGVVCTESIRLVNGRSECSGRLEISHNGQWGTICDDKWEMSNTEVVCRQMGCGQGLSFSGEFGAGSGPIWMDDVVCTGEEDAITQCSHPNYGENNCGHSEDVGIVCSGKLAKPHVSLNPGPVVNFGDRVEITCSVEMTDHLGGMFVLQKTPGPFRMQRYSVSETETFTIPKTNLSHGGLYHCNFQKKIPSKTIDMLGDPVELKVTVKLQQPIISLPSGGPMMLMPTNKIEVEGGSTFAISCSIFSKYEGGSFYLRKTNNNATKLQAALSHSIIQVASFDFSGVTPQDQGDYTCVYSINISTQSFHSVPSKTIQVIVSVKLQQPIISLPSGGPMMLMPTNKIEVEGGSTFAISCSIFSKYEGGSFYLRKTNTTATKLQAALSHSIIQVASFDFSEVTPQDQGDYTCVYSINISTQSFHSVPSKTIQVIVSGEFQDFVSDVPC
;
A
#
# COMPACT_ATOMS: atom_id res chain seq x y z
N MET A 1 -50.82 -24.83 15.23
CA MET A 1 -50.64 -25.24 13.82
C MET A 1 -51.88 -25.94 13.28
N ASN A 2 -52.50 -26.84 14.05
CA ASN A 2 -53.83 -27.38 13.75
C ASN A 2 -54.88 -26.27 13.55
N ASP A 3 -54.84 -25.21 14.37
CA ASP A 3 -55.74 -24.06 14.24
C ASP A 3 -55.58 -23.35 12.89
N ALA A 4 -54.33 -23.11 12.49
CA ALA A 4 -54.01 -22.53 11.19
C ALA A 4 -54.46 -23.45 10.04
N ALA A 5 -54.37 -24.77 10.20
CA ALA A 5 -54.82 -25.74 9.20
C ALA A 5 -56.34 -25.68 8.99
N VAL A 6 -57.14 -25.58 10.06
CA VAL A 6 -58.60 -25.40 9.96
C VAL A 6 -58.94 -24.09 9.28
N VAL A 7 -58.26 -22.99 9.62
CA VAL A 7 -58.48 -21.67 9.00
C VAL A 7 -58.13 -21.69 7.51
N CYS A 8 -56.99 -22.28 7.12
CA CYS A 8 -56.60 -22.38 5.71
C CYS A 8 -57.53 -23.28 4.90
N THR A 9 -58.03 -24.36 5.51
CA THR A 9 -59.01 -25.26 4.89
C THR A 9 -60.36 -24.57 4.68
N TYR A 10 -60.84 -23.85 5.71
CA TYR A 10 -62.09 -23.08 5.64
C TYR A 10 -62.05 -21.97 4.57
N LEU A 11 -60.92 -21.26 4.48
CA LEU A 11 -60.71 -20.22 3.46
C LEU A 11 -60.40 -20.79 2.07
N GLN A 12 -60.34 -22.12 1.92
CA GLN A 12 -59.97 -22.80 0.67
C GLN A 12 -58.63 -22.31 0.11
N CYS A 13 -57.66 -22.06 0.99
CA CYS A 13 -56.33 -21.56 0.65
C CYS A 13 -55.22 -22.59 0.94
N GLY A 14 -55.59 -23.87 1.06
CA GLY A 14 -54.65 -24.99 1.15
C GLY A 14 -54.11 -25.27 2.55
N ARG A 15 -52.84 -25.69 2.65
CA ARG A 15 -52.20 -26.10 3.92
C ARG A 15 -51.56 -24.89 4.60
N ALA A 16 -51.65 -24.85 5.94
CA ALA A 16 -50.94 -23.86 6.72
C ALA A 16 -49.42 -24.12 6.66
N GLN A 17 -48.65 -23.16 6.13
CA GLN A 17 -47.19 -23.25 6.03
C GLN A 17 -46.48 -22.68 7.25
N LYS A 18 -46.94 -21.51 7.71
CA LYS A 18 -46.27 -20.80 8.80
C LYS A 18 -47.25 -19.92 9.57
N ILE A 19 -46.99 -19.78 10.87
CA ILE A 19 -47.63 -18.80 11.75
C ILE A 19 -46.54 -17.77 12.08
N PRO A 20 -46.50 -16.60 11.42
CA PRO A 20 -45.54 -15.56 11.73
C PRO A 20 -45.75 -14.97 13.13
N ASN A 21 -44.70 -14.36 13.68
CA ASN A 21 -44.79 -13.64 14.95
C ASN A 21 -45.85 -12.53 14.88
N SER A 22 -46.47 -12.23 16.03
CA SER A 22 -47.56 -11.27 16.16
C SER A 22 -47.26 -9.92 15.49
N GLY A 23 -48.19 -9.45 14.64
CA GLY A 23 -48.09 -8.14 13.97
C GLY A 23 -47.37 -8.12 12.61
N PHE A 24 -46.95 -9.28 12.08
CA PHE A 24 -46.26 -9.38 10.77
C PHE A 24 -47.08 -8.82 9.59
N PHE A 25 -48.41 -9.00 9.58
CA PHE A 25 -49.31 -8.53 8.51
C PHE A 25 -50.02 -7.20 8.82
N GLY A 26 -49.57 -6.48 9.86
CA GLY A 26 -50.18 -5.24 10.31
C GLY A 26 -51.08 -5.40 11.55
N ARG A 27 -51.78 -4.31 11.90
CA ARG A 27 -52.62 -4.21 13.11
C ARG A 27 -54.11 -4.21 12.72
N GLY A 28 -54.92 -4.96 13.47
CA GLY A 28 -56.38 -4.98 13.29
C GLY A 28 -57.02 -3.66 13.72
N SER A 29 -58.04 -3.21 12.98
CA SER A 29 -58.65 -1.87 13.12
C SER A 29 -59.87 -1.83 14.05
N THR A 30 -60.28 -2.95 14.65
CA THR A 30 -61.51 -3.08 15.46
C THR A 30 -61.34 -4.03 16.65
N ASN A 31 -62.33 -4.05 17.56
CA ASN A 31 -62.38 -4.94 18.73
C ASN A 31 -62.17 -6.41 18.33
N MET A 32 -61.23 -7.08 18.99
CA MET A 32 -60.98 -8.52 18.85
C MET A 32 -62.20 -9.32 19.33
N LEU A 33 -62.64 -10.28 18.52
CA LEU A 33 -63.86 -11.07 18.76
C LEU A 33 -63.56 -12.43 19.39
N ILE A 34 -62.38 -13.02 19.13
CA ILE A 34 -62.04 -14.39 19.46
C ILE A 34 -60.57 -14.45 19.91
N GLY A 35 -60.25 -15.22 20.94
CA GLY A 35 -58.87 -15.56 21.28
C GLY A 35 -58.74 -16.96 21.85
N GLU A 36 -57.48 -17.42 21.95
CA GLU A 36 -57.12 -18.79 22.34
C GLU A 36 -57.89 -19.87 21.56
N ILE A 37 -57.88 -19.74 20.22
CA ILE A 37 -58.44 -20.77 19.33
C ILE A 37 -57.63 -22.05 19.50
N SER A 38 -58.30 -23.14 19.82
CA SER A 38 -57.72 -24.47 19.91
C SER A 38 -58.58 -25.46 19.13
N CYS A 39 -58.10 -25.81 17.94
CA CYS A 39 -58.71 -26.77 17.03
C CYS A 39 -58.05 -28.15 17.17
N THR A 40 -58.86 -29.19 17.02
CA THR A 40 -58.39 -30.57 16.91
C THR A 40 -57.81 -30.88 15.54
N GLY A 41 -58.17 -30.10 14.51
CA GLY A 41 -57.75 -30.24 13.12
C GLY A 41 -58.77 -30.96 12.21
N SER A 42 -59.95 -31.30 12.73
CA SER A 42 -61.03 -32.00 12.01
C SER A 42 -62.28 -31.14 11.77
N GLU A 43 -62.27 -29.93 12.33
CA GLU A 43 -63.31 -28.92 12.21
C GLU A 43 -63.36 -28.34 10.79
N HIS A 44 -64.56 -28.02 10.31
CA HIS A 44 -64.75 -27.47 8.95
C HIS A 44 -64.71 -25.94 8.94
N SER A 45 -64.89 -25.31 10.10
CA SER A 45 -64.81 -23.87 10.27
C SER A 45 -64.09 -23.50 11.58
N PRO A 46 -63.39 -22.35 11.64
CA PRO A 46 -62.73 -21.90 12.87
C PRO A 46 -63.70 -21.69 14.06
N ASP A 47 -64.99 -21.48 13.78
CA ASP A 47 -66.06 -21.29 14.77
C ASP A 47 -66.45 -22.57 15.51
N GLU A 48 -66.15 -23.74 14.93
CA GLU A 48 -66.35 -25.05 15.56
C GLU A 48 -65.22 -25.40 16.55
N CYS A 49 -64.09 -24.69 16.49
CA CYS A 49 -62.98 -24.92 17.40
C CYS A 49 -63.30 -24.43 18.82
N ARG A 50 -62.58 -24.94 19.81
CA ARG A 50 -62.71 -24.42 21.18
C ARG A 50 -62.15 -23.00 21.21
N GLN A 51 -63.00 -22.04 21.56
CA GLN A 51 -62.66 -20.62 21.64
C GLN A 51 -62.93 -20.08 23.05
N GLN A 52 -62.15 -19.09 23.49
CA GLN A 52 -62.50 -18.27 24.65
C GLN A 52 -63.07 -16.93 24.20
N ASN A 53 -64.26 -16.59 24.70
CA ASN A 53 -64.82 -15.25 24.54
C ASN A 53 -64.06 -14.28 25.47
N ILE A 54 -63.17 -13.47 24.89
CA ILE A 54 -62.33 -12.56 25.66
C ILE A 54 -63.12 -11.30 26.04
N GLY A 55 -63.61 -11.27 27.27
CA GLY A 55 -63.93 -10.03 27.97
C GLY A 55 -62.64 -9.33 28.43
N SER A 56 -62.00 -8.57 27.54
CA SER A 56 -61.00 -7.52 27.82
C SER A 56 -59.91 -7.81 28.90
N SER A 57 -58.70 -8.19 28.48
CA SER A 57 -57.42 -7.50 28.85
C SER A 57 -56.10 -8.23 28.47
N THR A 58 -56.12 -9.44 27.91
CA THR A 58 -54.86 -10.20 27.68
C THR A 58 -54.22 -10.04 26.29
N CYS A 59 -54.99 -9.66 25.27
CA CYS A 59 -54.48 -9.45 23.91
C CYS A 59 -54.71 -8.00 23.45
N ASN A 60 -53.69 -7.36 22.89
CA ASN A 60 -53.76 -5.99 22.36
C ASN A 60 -53.86 -6.00 20.82
N SER A 61 -54.11 -4.85 20.18
CA SER A 61 -54.19 -4.73 18.72
C SER A 61 -52.87 -5.01 17.96
N THR A 62 -51.79 -5.34 18.69
CA THR A 62 -50.50 -5.80 18.14
C THR A 62 -50.32 -7.31 18.24
N SER A 63 -51.17 -8.01 19.00
CA SER A 63 -51.19 -9.47 19.18
C SER A 63 -52.14 -10.16 18.19
N VAL A 64 -52.19 -9.69 16.94
CA VAL A 64 -53.00 -10.33 15.90
C VAL A 64 -52.24 -11.54 15.36
N ALA A 65 -52.86 -12.71 15.41
CA ALA A 65 -52.34 -13.92 14.80
C ALA A 65 -52.43 -13.79 13.27
N GLY A 66 -51.27 -13.86 12.62
CA GLY A 66 -51.16 -13.97 11.17
C GLY A 66 -50.89 -15.41 10.77
N LEU A 67 -51.30 -15.81 9.59
CA LEU A 67 -51.04 -17.15 9.05
C LEU A 67 -50.77 -17.06 7.55
N LEU A 68 -49.83 -17.87 7.09
CA LEU A 68 -49.54 -18.09 5.68
C LEU A 68 -50.14 -19.43 5.29
N CYS A 69 -51.23 -19.37 4.53
CA CYS A 69 -51.74 -20.52 3.79
C CYS A 69 -51.05 -20.55 2.44
N SER A 70 -50.65 -21.73 2.00
CA SER A 70 -50.40 -21.95 0.58
C SER A 70 -51.36 -23.01 0.09
N ASP A 71 -51.99 -22.73 -1.06
CA ASP A 71 -52.44 -23.79 -1.94
C ASP A 71 -51.19 -24.46 -2.50
N GLY A 72 -50.53 -25.24 -1.64
CA GLY A 72 -49.44 -26.11 -2.04
C GLY A 72 -50.00 -27.00 -3.13
N LEU A 73 -49.39 -26.92 -4.31
CA LEU A 73 -49.63 -27.91 -5.34
C LEU A 73 -49.47 -29.30 -4.72
N PRO A 74 -50.40 -30.23 -4.98
CA PRO A 74 -50.19 -31.63 -4.64
C PRO A 74 -49.01 -32.09 -5.50
N THR A 75 -47.82 -32.07 -4.91
CA THR A 75 -46.57 -32.58 -5.48
C THR A 75 -46.20 -33.82 -4.69
N ARG A 76 -45.76 -34.88 -5.37
CA ARG A 76 -45.33 -36.11 -4.73
C ARG A 76 -44.10 -36.68 -5.41
N LEU A 77 -43.35 -37.46 -4.63
CA LEU A 77 -42.29 -38.32 -5.15
C LEU A 77 -42.81 -39.76 -5.23
N VAL A 78 -42.63 -40.41 -6.38
CA VAL A 78 -43.07 -41.79 -6.61
C VAL A 78 -41.85 -42.68 -6.90
N HIS A 79 -41.83 -43.87 -6.27
CA HIS A 79 -40.79 -44.93 -6.23
C HIS A 79 -40.06 -45.10 -4.86
N SER A 80 -39.31 -46.20 -4.69
CA SER A 80 -39.23 -47.05 -3.49
C SER A 80 -38.49 -46.52 -2.25
N THR A 81 -39.14 -46.71 -1.10
CA THR A 81 -38.67 -46.76 0.31
C THR A 81 -38.32 -45.47 1.06
N GLY A 82 -38.34 -44.28 0.47
CA GLY A 82 -38.05 -43.03 1.19
C GLY A 82 -39.01 -41.87 0.90
N GLN A 83 -39.16 -40.94 1.85
CA GLN A 83 -40.06 -39.79 1.73
C GLN A 83 -39.48 -38.64 0.88
N CYS A 84 -38.18 -38.66 0.55
CA CYS A 84 -37.44 -37.52 0.01
C CYS A 84 -36.59 -37.82 -1.23
N PHE A 85 -36.89 -38.89 -1.97
CA PHE A 85 -36.31 -39.12 -3.31
C PHE A 85 -37.30 -39.87 -4.20
N GLY A 86 -37.29 -39.60 -5.51
CA GLY A 86 -38.14 -40.29 -6.47
C GLY A 86 -38.46 -39.47 -7.73
N ARG A 87 -39.35 -40.02 -8.56
CA ARG A 87 -39.91 -39.33 -9.73
C ARG A 87 -40.84 -38.22 -9.26
N VAL A 88 -40.71 -37.03 -9.83
CA VAL A 88 -41.54 -35.87 -9.47
C VAL A 88 -42.85 -35.92 -10.26
N GLU A 89 -43.96 -35.92 -9.53
CA GLU A 89 -45.29 -35.80 -10.10
C GLU A 89 -46.03 -34.61 -9.49
N VAL A 90 -46.71 -33.85 -10.35
CA VAL A 90 -47.48 -32.65 -9.97
C VAL A 90 -48.92 -32.81 -10.41
N GLN A 91 -49.87 -32.46 -9.55
CA GLN A 91 -51.29 -32.50 -9.87
C GLN A 91 -51.77 -31.19 -10.52
N HIS A 92 -52.43 -31.32 -11.67
CA HIS A 92 -53.06 -30.22 -12.40
C HIS A 92 -54.46 -30.63 -12.88
N ALA A 93 -55.47 -29.77 -12.68
CA ALA A 93 -56.87 -30.03 -13.05
C ALA A 93 -57.41 -31.41 -12.57
N GLY A 94 -56.95 -31.88 -11.41
CA GLY A 94 -57.34 -33.17 -10.84
C GLY A 94 -56.58 -34.39 -11.39
N GLN A 95 -55.68 -34.24 -12.36
CA GLN A 95 -54.84 -35.31 -12.90
C GLN A 95 -53.38 -35.19 -12.44
N TRP A 96 -52.77 -36.31 -12.09
CA TRP A 96 -51.33 -36.39 -11.83
C TRP A 96 -50.59 -36.54 -13.17
N GLY A 97 -49.52 -35.79 -13.33
CA GLY A 97 -48.61 -35.91 -14.47
C GLY A 97 -47.16 -35.77 -14.04
N THR A 98 -46.27 -36.28 -14.88
CA THR A 98 -44.82 -36.23 -14.67
C THR A 98 -44.24 -34.92 -15.19
N LEU A 99 -43.05 -34.53 -14.73
CA LEU A 99 -42.34 -33.38 -15.27
C LEU A 99 -41.37 -33.82 -16.37
N CYS A 100 -41.22 -33.03 -17.43
CA CYS A 100 -40.20 -33.28 -18.45
C CYS A 100 -38.79 -32.99 -17.93
N GLY A 101 -37.87 -33.92 -18.17
CA GLY A 101 -36.47 -33.88 -17.78
C GLY A 101 -35.55 -33.05 -18.68
N GLU A 102 -35.99 -32.62 -19.87
CA GLU A 102 -35.18 -31.74 -20.75
C GLU A 102 -35.03 -30.34 -20.16
N ASP A 103 -36.08 -29.82 -19.53
CA ASP A 103 -36.12 -28.50 -18.90
C ASP A 103 -35.89 -28.57 -17.38
N TRP A 104 -35.72 -29.76 -16.82
CA TRP A 104 -35.57 -29.98 -15.38
C TRP A 104 -34.18 -29.55 -14.89
N SER A 105 -34.14 -28.54 -14.04
CA SER A 105 -32.91 -27.98 -13.49
C SER A 105 -32.75 -28.24 -11.99
N MET A 106 -31.53 -27.98 -11.51
CA MET A 106 -31.22 -28.04 -10.08
C MET A 106 -31.99 -26.97 -9.28
N SER A 107 -32.30 -25.84 -9.91
CA SER A 107 -33.08 -24.76 -9.29
C SER A 107 -34.54 -25.17 -9.08
N ASP A 108 -35.13 -25.87 -10.04
CA ASP A 108 -36.50 -26.38 -9.94
C ASP A 108 -36.61 -27.46 -8.86
N ALA A 109 -35.60 -28.33 -8.81
CA ALA A 109 -35.46 -29.35 -7.80
C ALA A 109 -35.37 -28.78 -6.38
N MET A 110 -34.67 -27.65 -6.18
CA MET A 110 -34.62 -26.99 -4.88
C MET A 110 -36.01 -26.55 -4.41
N ILE A 111 -36.87 -26.07 -5.33
CA ILE A 111 -38.24 -25.67 -5.00
C ILE A 111 -39.08 -26.90 -4.66
N VAL A 112 -38.98 -27.99 -5.44
CA VAL A 112 -39.70 -29.23 -5.16
C VAL A 112 -39.31 -29.82 -3.81
N CYS A 113 -38.01 -29.86 -3.47
CA CYS A 113 -37.54 -30.34 -2.17
C CYS A 113 -38.00 -29.43 -1.01
N SER A 114 -38.01 -28.10 -1.23
CA SER A 114 -38.55 -27.14 -0.25
C SER A 114 -40.05 -27.36 -0.01
N LEU A 115 -40.84 -27.49 -1.07
CA LEU A 115 -42.29 -27.70 -1.02
C LEU A 115 -42.67 -28.99 -0.30
N LEU A 116 -41.88 -30.05 -0.49
CA LEU A 116 -42.08 -31.35 0.16
C LEU A 116 -41.59 -31.39 1.61
N GLY A 117 -40.88 -30.35 2.07
CA GLY A 117 -40.26 -30.32 3.40
C GLY A 117 -39.05 -31.25 3.53
N CYS A 118 -38.45 -31.63 2.39
CA CYS A 118 -37.34 -32.58 2.28
C CYS A 118 -35.96 -31.91 2.20
N GLY A 119 -35.87 -30.63 2.57
CA GLY A 119 -34.63 -29.86 2.56
C GLY A 119 -34.19 -29.42 1.16
N LYS A 120 -32.92 -29.65 0.81
CA LYS A 120 -32.32 -29.17 -0.45
C LYS A 120 -32.26 -30.29 -1.48
N ALA A 121 -32.29 -29.94 -2.77
CA ALA A 121 -31.97 -30.90 -3.83
C ALA A 121 -30.49 -31.28 -3.76
N ALA A 122 -30.21 -32.58 -3.72
CA ALA A 122 -28.86 -33.14 -3.77
C ALA A 122 -28.49 -33.59 -5.18
N SER A 123 -29.44 -34.19 -5.91
CA SER A 123 -29.26 -34.55 -7.31
C SER A 123 -30.58 -34.54 -8.07
N ILE A 124 -30.47 -34.39 -9.39
CA ILE A 124 -31.58 -34.42 -10.32
C ILE A 124 -31.39 -35.53 -11.34
N SER A 125 -32.50 -36.00 -11.90
CA SER A 125 -32.50 -36.94 -13.01
C SER A 125 -33.50 -36.47 -14.06
N GLY A 126 -33.13 -36.49 -15.34
CA GLY A 126 -34.02 -36.14 -16.46
C GLY A 126 -34.40 -37.33 -17.33
N ASN A 127 -34.01 -38.56 -16.95
CA ASN A 127 -34.01 -39.73 -17.84
C ASN A 127 -34.84 -40.89 -17.28
N ALA A 128 -35.89 -40.61 -16.50
CA ALA A 128 -36.75 -41.61 -15.86
C ALA A 128 -35.98 -42.66 -15.02
N GLN A 129 -34.96 -42.23 -14.29
CA GLN A 129 -34.16 -43.08 -13.41
C GLN A 129 -35.00 -43.77 -12.32
N PHE A 130 -36.07 -43.11 -11.87
CA PHE A 130 -37.01 -43.63 -10.88
C PHE A 130 -38.23 -44.27 -11.53
N GLU A 131 -38.00 -44.99 -12.63
CA GLU A 131 -39.01 -45.59 -13.51
C GLU A 131 -39.87 -44.56 -14.25
N GLN A 132 -40.42 -44.99 -15.39
CA GLN A 132 -41.31 -44.19 -16.21
C GLN A 132 -42.67 -44.06 -15.52
N GLY A 133 -43.19 -42.84 -15.48
CA GLY A 133 -44.55 -42.57 -15.08
C GLY A 133 -45.55 -42.83 -16.20
N THR A 134 -46.77 -42.37 -15.98
CA THR A 134 -47.90 -42.54 -16.90
C THR A 134 -48.78 -41.29 -16.87
N GLY A 135 -49.42 -40.97 -17.98
CA GLY A 135 -50.38 -39.87 -18.06
C GLY A 135 -49.79 -38.63 -18.72
N PRO A 136 -50.28 -37.42 -18.40
CA PRO A 136 -49.76 -36.19 -19.00
C PRO A 136 -48.32 -35.88 -18.53
N ILE A 137 -47.56 -35.22 -19.39
CA ILE A 137 -46.20 -34.73 -19.10
C ILE A 137 -46.25 -33.20 -19.11
N TRP A 138 -45.78 -32.59 -18.03
CA TRP A 138 -45.78 -31.15 -17.80
C TRP A 138 -44.40 -30.56 -18.12
N GLU A 139 -44.38 -29.32 -18.62
CA GLU A 139 -43.14 -28.55 -18.81
C GLU A 139 -42.56 -28.11 -17.46
N ALA A 140 -41.24 -28.20 -17.31
CA ALA A 140 -40.50 -27.79 -16.12
C ALA A 140 -39.82 -26.42 -16.30
N SER A 141 -40.48 -25.45 -16.94
CA SER A 141 -39.83 -24.18 -17.27
C SER A 141 -39.60 -23.26 -16.07
N ASP A 142 -38.55 -22.44 -16.14
CA ASP A 142 -38.22 -21.39 -15.15
C ASP A 142 -39.38 -20.41 -14.87
N LEU A 143 -40.34 -20.29 -15.79
CA LEU A 143 -41.55 -19.48 -15.60
C LEU A 143 -42.47 -20.07 -14.52
N CYS A 144 -42.47 -21.39 -14.38
CA CYS A 144 -43.28 -22.14 -13.43
C CYS A 144 -42.49 -22.45 -12.16
N PHE A 145 -41.19 -22.69 -12.26
CA PHE A 145 -40.35 -23.09 -11.13
C PHE A 145 -39.33 -22.00 -10.72
N ASN A 146 -39.73 -20.71 -10.70
CA ASN A 146 -38.86 -19.64 -10.18
C ASN A 146 -39.01 -19.37 -8.66
N ASN A 147 -40.17 -19.63 -8.08
CA ASN A 147 -40.40 -19.58 -6.63
C ASN A 147 -41.62 -20.42 -6.23
N GLU A 148 -41.81 -20.63 -4.94
CA GLU A 148 -42.93 -21.45 -4.42
C GLU A 148 -44.32 -20.95 -4.87
N ALA A 149 -44.46 -19.65 -5.18
CA ALA A 149 -45.72 -19.06 -5.64
C ALA A 149 -45.92 -19.12 -7.17
N SER A 150 -44.88 -19.33 -7.96
CA SER A 150 -44.97 -19.45 -9.43
C SER A 150 -45.44 -20.81 -9.88
N VAL A 151 -45.09 -21.87 -9.11
CA VAL A 151 -45.52 -23.24 -9.43
C VAL A 151 -47.06 -23.28 -9.41
N PHE A 152 -47.65 -22.65 -8.40
CA PHE A 152 -49.10 -22.49 -8.27
C PHE A 152 -49.75 -21.75 -9.44
N LYS A 153 -49.13 -20.68 -9.96
CA LYS A 153 -49.66 -19.92 -11.11
C LYS A 153 -49.69 -20.74 -12.41
N CYS A 154 -48.68 -21.58 -12.65
CA CYS A 154 -48.66 -22.45 -13.83
C CYS A 154 -49.69 -23.58 -13.76
N SER A 155 -49.96 -24.12 -12.57
CA SER A 155 -51.04 -25.09 -12.41
C SER A 155 -52.45 -24.47 -12.55
N GLN A 156 -52.62 -23.14 -12.53
CA GLN A 156 -53.90 -22.53 -12.87
C GLN A 156 -54.05 -22.19 -14.36
N SER A 157 -52.93 -21.97 -15.06
CA SER A 157 -52.89 -21.52 -16.46
C SER A 157 -52.68 -22.67 -17.46
N GLY A 158 -52.28 -23.85 -16.98
CA GLY A 158 -51.99 -25.03 -17.78
C GLY A 158 -50.51 -25.11 -18.15
N PHE A 159 -49.96 -26.32 -18.15
CA PHE A 159 -48.64 -26.59 -18.72
C PHE A 159 -48.79 -26.71 -20.24
N ASN A 160 -47.91 -26.08 -21.02
CA ASN A 160 -47.91 -26.28 -22.48
C ASN A 160 -47.49 -27.72 -22.78
N GLY A 161 -48.05 -28.31 -23.85
CA GLY A 161 -47.70 -29.66 -24.27
C GLY A 161 -46.23 -29.73 -24.68
N THR A 162 -45.46 -30.59 -24.00
CA THR A 162 -44.03 -30.82 -24.27
C THR A 162 -43.85 -31.91 -25.33
N SER A 163 -42.71 -31.92 -26.03
CA SER A 163 -42.30 -33.01 -26.94
C SER A 163 -41.73 -34.23 -26.21
N CYS A 164 -41.68 -34.19 -24.88
CA CYS A 164 -41.03 -35.21 -24.06
C CYS A 164 -41.88 -36.47 -23.96
N GLY A 165 -41.24 -37.63 -23.89
CA GLY A 165 -41.89 -38.89 -23.55
C GLY A 165 -41.51 -39.33 -22.13
N HIS A 166 -42.21 -40.33 -21.58
CA HIS A 166 -41.95 -40.82 -20.22
C HIS A 166 -40.54 -41.37 -19.98
N ARG A 167 -39.75 -41.62 -21.04
CA ARG A 167 -38.31 -41.93 -20.92
C ARG A 167 -37.49 -40.77 -20.36
N GLN A 168 -38.06 -39.58 -20.35
CA GLN A 168 -37.43 -38.34 -19.89
C GLN A 168 -38.16 -37.79 -18.66
N ASP A 169 -38.83 -38.64 -17.87
CA ASP A 169 -39.48 -38.17 -16.65
C ASP A 169 -38.45 -37.68 -15.62
N ALA A 170 -38.70 -36.51 -15.07
CA ALA A 170 -37.84 -35.89 -14.09
C ALA A 170 -37.92 -36.56 -12.72
N GLY A 171 -36.78 -36.62 -12.04
CA GLY A 171 -36.62 -37.13 -10.69
C GLY A 171 -35.72 -36.25 -9.86
N VAL A 172 -35.83 -36.40 -8.55
CA VAL A 172 -35.03 -35.66 -7.58
C VAL A 172 -34.65 -36.55 -6.40
N VAL A 173 -33.44 -36.32 -5.89
CA VAL A 173 -33.02 -36.77 -4.56
C VAL A 173 -32.89 -35.51 -3.71
N CYS A 174 -33.73 -35.41 -2.69
CA CYS A 174 -33.63 -34.36 -1.69
C CYS A 174 -32.81 -34.85 -0.50
N THR A 175 -32.14 -33.93 0.17
CA THR A 175 -31.41 -34.19 1.42
C THR A 175 -31.91 -33.25 2.50
N GLU A 176 -32.09 -33.83 3.69
CA GLU A 176 -32.47 -33.08 4.87
C GLU A 176 -31.48 -31.96 5.11
N SER A 177 -32.01 -30.80 5.52
CA SER A 177 -31.18 -29.62 5.74
C SER A 177 -30.40 -29.78 7.04
N ILE A 178 -29.09 -29.59 6.95
CA ILE A 178 -28.19 -29.56 8.09
C ILE A 178 -27.68 -28.14 8.34
N ARG A 179 -27.30 -27.85 9.59
CA ARG A 179 -26.68 -26.59 10.00
C ARG A 179 -25.67 -26.81 11.12
N LEU A 180 -24.74 -25.86 11.25
CA LEU A 180 -23.82 -25.79 12.38
C LEU A 180 -24.21 -24.62 13.29
N VAL A 181 -24.35 -24.88 14.58
CA VAL A 181 -24.83 -23.91 15.58
C VAL A 181 -23.76 -23.69 16.64
N ASN A 182 -23.68 -22.48 17.20
CA ASN A 182 -22.74 -22.10 18.26
C ASN A 182 -21.24 -22.18 17.90
N GLY A 183 -20.88 -22.27 16.62
CA GLY A 183 -19.51 -22.02 16.16
C GLY A 183 -19.25 -20.54 15.87
N ARG A 184 -17.98 -20.19 15.65
CA ARG A 184 -17.59 -18.81 15.26
C ARG A 184 -17.70 -18.58 13.75
N SER A 185 -17.95 -19.63 12.97
CA SER A 185 -18.20 -19.56 11.53
C SER A 185 -19.40 -20.43 11.14
N GLU A 186 -19.88 -20.29 9.91
CA GLU A 186 -20.89 -21.19 9.33
C GLU A 186 -20.36 -22.62 9.07
N CYS A 187 -19.04 -22.81 9.18
CA CYS A 187 -18.33 -24.07 8.93
C CYS A 187 -17.79 -24.71 10.23
N SER A 188 -18.29 -24.29 11.39
CA SER A 188 -17.99 -24.87 12.69
C SER A 188 -19.22 -24.80 13.61
N GLY A 189 -19.38 -25.77 14.50
CA GLY A 189 -20.49 -25.76 15.46
C GLY A 189 -21.04 -27.15 15.79
N ARG A 190 -22.02 -27.17 16.69
CA ARG A 190 -22.89 -28.34 16.92
C ARG A 190 -23.67 -28.64 15.66
N LEU A 191 -23.68 -29.91 15.25
CA LEU A 191 -24.39 -30.36 14.07
C LEU A 191 -25.86 -30.60 14.39
N GLU A 192 -26.73 -29.96 13.61
CA GLU A 192 -28.17 -30.14 13.69
C GLU A 192 -28.74 -30.48 12.32
N ILE A 193 -29.78 -31.33 12.31
CA ILE A 193 -30.50 -31.76 11.13
C ILE A 193 -31.99 -31.42 11.28
N SER A 194 -32.60 -30.94 10.21
CA SER A 194 -34.04 -30.70 10.14
C SER A 194 -34.70 -31.95 9.59
N HIS A 195 -35.56 -32.60 10.36
CA HIS A 195 -36.36 -33.74 9.93
C HIS A 195 -37.83 -33.50 10.31
N ASN A 196 -38.77 -33.81 9.42
CA ASN A 196 -40.21 -33.54 9.60
C ASN A 196 -40.55 -32.10 10.03
N GLY A 197 -39.81 -31.13 9.50
CA GLY A 197 -40.00 -29.70 9.79
C GLY A 197 -39.56 -29.27 11.20
N GLN A 198 -38.85 -30.11 11.94
CA GLN A 198 -38.26 -29.78 13.25
C GLN A 198 -36.75 -30.00 13.25
N TRP A 199 -36.02 -29.02 13.80
CA TRP A 199 -34.59 -29.14 14.04
C TRP A 199 -34.33 -30.04 15.25
N GLY A 200 -33.35 -30.92 15.11
CA GLY A 200 -32.84 -31.78 16.16
C GLY A 200 -31.34 -32.02 16.01
N THR A 201 -30.74 -32.71 16.98
CA THR A 201 -29.29 -32.94 17.06
C THR A 201 -28.90 -34.32 16.57
N ILE A 202 -27.60 -34.57 16.47
CA ILE A 202 -27.02 -35.86 16.07
C ILE A 202 -26.07 -36.31 17.17
N CYS A 203 -26.14 -37.58 17.57
CA CYS A 203 -25.28 -38.15 18.61
C CYS A 203 -23.84 -38.41 18.11
N ASP A 204 -22.85 -38.33 19.01
CA ASP A 204 -21.44 -38.59 18.74
C ASP A 204 -21.03 -40.07 18.91
N ASP A 205 -21.96 -40.94 19.29
CA ASP A 205 -21.76 -42.39 19.33
C ASP A 205 -21.39 -42.95 17.94
N LYS A 206 -20.28 -43.69 17.90
CA LYS A 206 -19.61 -44.20 16.68
C LYS A 206 -19.21 -43.13 15.66
N TRP A 207 -19.20 -41.86 16.03
CA TRP A 207 -18.80 -40.79 15.13
C TRP A 207 -17.31 -40.85 14.80
N GLU A 208 -16.98 -40.87 13.49
CA GLU A 208 -15.61 -40.86 12.99
C GLU A 208 -15.34 -39.66 12.08
N MET A 209 -14.06 -39.50 11.68
CA MET A 209 -13.69 -38.43 10.75
C MET A 209 -14.39 -38.56 9.39
N SER A 210 -14.70 -39.78 8.92
CA SER A 210 -15.43 -40.01 7.66
C SER A 210 -16.80 -39.35 7.68
N ASN A 211 -17.52 -39.36 8.81
CA ASN A 211 -18.78 -38.65 8.98
C ASN A 211 -18.59 -37.14 8.83
N THR A 212 -17.55 -36.61 9.48
CA THR A 212 -17.20 -35.19 9.43
C THR A 212 -16.87 -34.75 8.00
N GLU A 213 -16.16 -35.57 7.23
CA GLU A 213 -15.85 -35.30 5.83
C GLU A 213 -17.11 -35.23 4.95
N VAL A 214 -18.05 -36.16 5.12
CA VAL A 214 -19.36 -36.13 4.43
C VAL A 214 -20.12 -34.85 4.77
N VAL A 215 -20.23 -34.48 6.05
CA VAL A 215 -20.96 -33.27 6.47
C VAL A 215 -20.30 -32.00 5.94
N CYS A 216 -18.97 -31.89 6.04
CA CYS A 216 -18.24 -30.72 5.54
C CYS A 216 -18.35 -30.58 4.02
N ARG A 217 -18.36 -31.70 3.29
CA ARG A 217 -18.61 -31.73 1.84
C ARG A 217 -20.06 -31.33 1.52
N GLN A 218 -21.04 -31.90 2.21
CA GLN A 218 -22.47 -31.58 2.05
C GLN A 218 -22.75 -30.08 2.29
N MET A 219 -22.06 -29.46 3.25
CA MET A 219 -22.17 -28.03 3.57
C MET A 219 -21.38 -27.13 2.61
N GLY A 220 -20.54 -27.68 1.73
CA GLY A 220 -19.62 -26.89 0.91
C GLY A 220 -18.52 -26.18 1.72
N CYS A 221 -18.24 -26.68 2.92
CA CYS A 221 -17.28 -26.15 3.88
C CYS A 221 -15.88 -26.78 3.76
N GLY A 222 -15.61 -27.52 2.68
CA GLY A 222 -14.33 -28.15 2.42
C GLY A 222 -14.14 -29.46 3.19
N GLN A 223 -12.96 -29.67 3.78
CA GLN A 223 -12.58 -30.92 4.45
C GLN A 223 -12.94 -30.91 5.94
N GLY A 224 -13.21 -32.06 6.53
CA GLY A 224 -13.36 -32.21 7.98
C GLY A 224 -12.03 -32.03 8.71
N LEU A 225 -12.00 -31.21 9.76
CA LEU A 225 -10.80 -30.98 10.57
C LEU A 225 -10.84 -31.71 11.92
N SER A 226 -11.98 -31.68 12.57
CA SER A 226 -12.20 -32.32 13.87
C SER A 226 -13.68 -32.43 14.20
N PHE A 227 -14.01 -33.28 15.16
CA PHE A 227 -15.31 -33.33 15.82
C PHE A 227 -15.13 -33.29 17.35
N SER A 228 -16.06 -32.62 18.05
CA SER A 228 -16.08 -32.48 19.51
C SER A 228 -17.47 -32.03 20.00
N GLY A 229 -17.81 -32.33 21.26
CA GLY A 229 -19.01 -31.80 21.94
C GLY A 229 -18.85 -30.37 22.50
N GLU A 230 -17.82 -29.62 22.10
CA GLU A 230 -17.44 -28.34 22.74
C GLU A 230 -18.37 -27.17 22.39
N PHE A 231 -19.29 -27.34 21.43
CA PHE A 231 -20.23 -26.30 20.99
C PHE A 231 -21.51 -26.23 21.84
N GLY A 232 -21.52 -26.98 22.94
CA GLY A 232 -22.59 -27.02 23.94
C GLY A 232 -23.78 -27.89 23.52
N ALA A 233 -24.48 -28.40 24.53
CA ALA A 233 -25.67 -29.23 24.36
C ALA A 233 -26.77 -28.49 23.57
N GLY A 234 -27.41 -29.21 22.65
CA GLY A 234 -28.59 -28.76 21.94
C GLY A 234 -29.88 -28.98 22.72
N SER A 235 -30.99 -28.94 22.00
CA SER A 235 -32.32 -29.11 22.57
C SER A 235 -33.28 -29.69 21.54
N GLY A 236 -34.25 -30.47 21.99
CA GLY A 236 -35.28 -31.05 21.13
C GLY A 236 -35.00 -32.54 20.85
N PRO A 237 -35.48 -33.08 19.73
CA PRO A 237 -35.21 -34.48 19.39
C PRO A 237 -33.74 -34.68 18.99
N ILE A 238 -33.18 -35.84 19.33
CA ILE A 238 -31.94 -36.35 18.71
C ILE A 238 -32.39 -37.19 17.52
N TRP A 239 -32.14 -36.71 16.31
CA TRP A 239 -32.69 -37.32 15.10
C TRP A 239 -31.87 -38.49 14.59
N MET A 240 -30.55 -38.46 14.77
CA MET A 240 -29.65 -39.48 14.28
C MET A 240 -28.68 -39.92 15.37
N ASP A 241 -28.36 -41.20 15.35
CA ASP A 241 -27.46 -41.88 16.28
C ASP A 241 -26.70 -42.97 15.52
N ASP A 242 -25.59 -43.47 16.07
CA ASP A 242 -24.82 -44.59 15.51
C ASP A 242 -24.48 -44.42 14.02
N VAL A 243 -24.22 -43.17 13.60
CA VAL A 243 -24.05 -42.82 12.19
C VAL A 243 -22.69 -43.32 11.72
N VAL A 244 -22.67 -44.16 10.68
CA VAL A 244 -21.44 -44.71 10.11
C VAL A 244 -21.38 -44.42 8.61
N CYS A 245 -20.45 -43.55 8.22
CA CYS A 245 -20.17 -43.20 6.83
C CYS A 245 -18.91 -43.91 6.32
N THR A 246 -18.90 -44.24 5.03
CA THR A 246 -17.70 -44.69 4.30
C THR A 246 -16.79 -43.53 3.92
N GLY A 247 -17.33 -42.31 3.84
CA GLY A 247 -16.63 -41.09 3.43
C GLY A 247 -16.93 -40.67 1.99
N GLU A 248 -17.62 -41.51 1.22
CA GLU A 248 -17.97 -41.27 -0.19
C GLU A 248 -19.42 -40.78 -0.38
N GLU A 249 -20.22 -40.77 0.69
CA GLU A 249 -21.63 -40.34 0.65
C GLU A 249 -21.78 -38.85 0.36
N ASP A 250 -22.75 -38.46 -0.45
CA ASP A 250 -22.99 -37.04 -0.76
C ASP A 250 -23.69 -36.30 0.39
N ALA A 251 -24.36 -37.04 1.27
CA ALA A 251 -25.07 -36.49 2.43
C ALA A 251 -25.06 -37.44 3.62
N ILE A 252 -25.11 -36.87 4.82
CA ILE A 252 -25.08 -37.63 6.09
C ILE A 252 -26.26 -38.61 6.22
N THR A 253 -27.40 -38.32 5.58
CA THR A 253 -28.60 -39.17 5.55
C THR A 253 -28.45 -40.41 4.68
N GLN A 254 -27.37 -40.54 3.92
CA GLN A 254 -27.06 -41.73 3.12
C GLN A 254 -26.14 -42.70 3.87
N CYS A 255 -25.54 -42.26 4.98
CA CYS A 255 -24.73 -43.10 5.83
C CYS A 255 -25.60 -44.14 6.55
N SER A 256 -24.99 -45.24 7.01
CA SER A 256 -25.73 -46.23 7.80
C SER A 256 -26.10 -45.64 9.15
N HIS A 257 -27.40 -45.63 9.50
CA HIS A 257 -27.90 -45.17 10.80
C HIS A 257 -29.24 -45.85 11.14
N PRO A 258 -29.65 -45.91 12.43
CA PRO A 258 -30.98 -46.35 12.86
C PRO A 258 -32.10 -45.42 12.36
N ASN A 259 -33.37 -45.76 12.63
CA ASN A 259 -34.48 -44.88 12.21
C ASN A 259 -34.41 -43.52 12.91
N TYR A 260 -34.95 -42.48 12.27
CA TYR A 260 -34.96 -41.14 12.87
C TYR A 260 -35.64 -41.13 14.25
N GLY A 261 -34.95 -40.56 15.25
CA GLY A 261 -35.43 -40.50 16.63
C GLY A 261 -35.22 -41.77 17.44
N GLU A 262 -34.67 -42.84 16.85
CA GLU A 262 -34.25 -44.06 17.54
C GLU A 262 -32.81 -43.88 18.03
N ASN A 263 -32.66 -43.51 19.31
CA ASN A 263 -31.36 -43.25 19.94
C ASN A 263 -31.41 -43.59 21.44
N ASN A 264 -30.25 -43.75 22.05
CA ASN A 264 -30.08 -43.89 23.51
C ASN A 264 -29.28 -42.74 24.13
N CYS A 265 -29.03 -41.67 23.38
CA CYS A 265 -28.17 -40.55 23.77
C CYS A 265 -28.90 -39.45 24.56
N GLY A 266 -28.14 -38.66 25.30
CA GLY A 266 -28.55 -37.35 25.82
C GLY A 266 -27.84 -36.19 25.10
N HIS A 267 -28.30 -34.95 25.27
CA HIS A 267 -27.68 -33.78 24.60
C HIS A 267 -26.24 -33.46 25.03
N SER A 268 -25.69 -34.14 26.05
CA SER A 268 -24.26 -34.10 26.35
C SER A 268 -23.41 -34.81 25.30
N GLU A 269 -24.03 -35.65 24.48
CA GLU A 269 -23.44 -36.48 23.42
C GLU A 269 -23.76 -35.89 22.03
N ASP A 270 -24.26 -34.65 21.96
CA ASP A 270 -24.49 -33.99 20.68
C ASP A 270 -23.15 -33.70 19.98
N VAL A 271 -23.00 -34.19 18.75
CA VAL A 271 -21.78 -33.99 17.99
C VAL A 271 -21.68 -32.55 17.49
N GLY A 272 -20.48 -31.98 17.63
CA GLY A 272 -20.07 -30.79 16.92
C GLY A 272 -18.87 -31.06 16.04
N ILE A 273 -18.73 -30.25 14.99
CA ILE A 273 -17.70 -30.43 13.98
C ILE A 273 -17.04 -29.11 13.61
N VAL A 274 -15.81 -29.22 13.11
CA VAL A 274 -15.06 -28.13 12.51
C VAL A 274 -14.64 -28.56 11.12
N CYS A 275 -15.06 -27.79 10.13
CA CYS A 275 -14.63 -27.94 8.75
C CYS A 275 -13.50 -26.97 8.43
N SER A 276 -12.82 -27.21 7.31
CA SER A 276 -11.73 -26.36 6.83
C SER A 276 -12.20 -24.94 6.46
N GLY A 277 -13.51 -24.78 6.28
CA GLY A 277 -14.07 -23.63 5.60
C GLY A 277 -13.53 -23.53 4.18
N LYS A 278 -13.86 -22.44 3.50
CA LYS A 278 -13.05 -21.99 2.36
C LYS A 278 -11.72 -21.47 2.92
N LEU A 279 -10.79 -22.38 3.18
CA LEU A 279 -9.46 -22.10 3.73
C LEU A 279 -8.86 -20.85 3.08
N ALA A 280 -8.88 -19.74 3.81
CA ALA A 280 -8.25 -18.51 3.35
C ALA A 280 -6.73 -18.74 3.35
N LYS A 281 -6.07 -18.39 2.26
CA LYS A 281 -4.61 -18.46 2.19
C LYS A 281 -4.00 -17.63 3.33
N PRO A 282 -2.89 -18.07 3.96
CA PRO A 282 -2.18 -17.26 4.92
C PRO A 282 -1.82 -15.90 4.31
N HIS A 283 -2.20 -14.83 4.99
CA HIS A 283 -1.83 -13.48 4.63
C HIS A 283 -0.50 -13.11 5.32
N VAL A 284 0.40 -12.49 4.56
CA VAL A 284 1.71 -12.05 5.06
C VAL A 284 1.72 -10.53 5.09
N SER A 285 2.09 -9.95 6.24
CA SER A 285 2.23 -8.51 6.40
C SER A 285 3.64 -8.16 6.87
N LEU A 286 4.12 -6.98 6.43
CA LEU A 286 5.44 -6.46 6.75
C LEU A 286 5.30 -5.16 7.53
N ASN A 287 5.94 -5.10 8.70
CA ASN A 287 6.03 -3.91 9.53
C ASN A 287 7.51 -3.48 9.64
N PRO A 288 7.89 -2.23 9.29
CA PRO A 288 7.05 -1.07 8.96
C PRO A 288 6.52 -1.01 7.51
N GLY A 289 6.96 -1.90 6.63
CA GLY A 289 6.48 -1.95 5.25
C GLY A 289 7.39 -2.77 4.32
N PRO A 290 7.09 -2.80 3.01
CA PRO A 290 7.82 -3.62 2.02
C PRO A 290 9.20 -3.07 1.66
N VAL A 291 9.48 -1.79 1.93
CA VAL A 291 10.79 -1.17 1.66
C VAL A 291 11.39 -0.64 2.95
N VAL A 292 12.54 -1.18 3.33
CA VAL A 292 13.21 -0.88 4.60
C VAL A 292 14.66 -0.49 4.36
N ASN A 293 15.30 0.20 5.31
CA ASN A 293 16.72 0.51 5.19
C ASN A 293 17.59 -0.58 5.80
N PHE A 294 18.82 -0.71 5.32
CA PHE A 294 19.83 -1.58 5.91
C PHE A 294 19.98 -1.28 7.42
N GLY A 295 19.93 -2.32 8.24
CA GLY A 295 20.05 -2.27 9.69
C GLY A 295 18.74 -1.96 10.43
N ASP A 296 17.63 -1.74 9.71
CA ASP A 296 16.32 -1.56 10.34
C ASP A 296 15.81 -2.89 10.93
N ARG A 297 14.93 -2.81 11.93
CA ARG A 297 14.20 -3.96 12.47
C ARG A 297 12.95 -4.18 11.63
N VAL A 298 12.69 -5.42 11.24
CA VAL A 298 11.50 -5.80 10.46
C VAL A 298 10.76 -6.92 11.14
N GLU A 299 9.45 -6.81 11.17
CA GLU A 299 8.54 -7.83 11.67
C GLU A 299 7.69 -8.32 10.50
N ILE A 300 7.73 -9.64 10.28
CA ILE A 300 7.00 -10.32 9.23
C ILE A 300 5.93 -11.16 9.93
N THR A 301 4.67 -10.77 9.79
CA THR A 301 3.56 -11.43 10.46
C THR A 301 2.78 -12.27 9.47
N CYS A 302 2.63 -13.54 9.77
CA CYS A 302 1.72 -14.44 9.07
C CYS A 302 0.41 -14.53 9.85
N SER A 303 -0.71 -14.39 9.17
CA SER A 303 -2.05 -14.52 9.73
C SER A 303 -2.90 -15.46 8.89
N VAL A 304 -3.68 -16.32 9.54
CA VAL A 304 -4.71 -17.15 8.89
C VAL A 304 -6.08 -16.72 9.42
N GLU A 305 -7.08 -16.63 8.55
CA GLU A 305 -8.46 -16.37 8.96
C GLU A 305 -9.15 -17.70 9.23
N MET A 306 -8.93 -18.28 10.42
CA MET A 306 -9.60 -19.51 10.86
C MET A 306 -10.09 -19.34 12.29
N THR A 307 -11.40 -19.18 12.44
CA THR A 307 -12.00 -18.65 13.66
C THR A 307 -12.04 -19.62 14.84
N ASP A 308 -11.70 -20.90 14.68
CA ASP A 308 -11.88 -21.91 15.73
C ASP A 308 -10.55 -22.62 16.05
N HIS A 309 -9.80 -22.03 16.99
CA HIS A 309 -8.73 -22.56 17.87
C HIS A 309 -7.85 -23.73 17.39
N LEU A 310 -7.56 -23.82 16.10
CA LEU A 310 -6.61 -24.79 15.57
C LEU A 310 -5.23 -24.16 15.46
N GLY A 311 -4.50 -24.11 16.59
CA GLY A 311 -3.07 -23.77 16.59
C GLY A 311 -2.27 -24.61 15.59
N GLY A 312 -1.30 -24.03 14.89
CA GLY A 312 -0.58 -24.68 13.80
C GLY A 312 0.88 -24.23 13.69
N MET A 313 1.60 -24.85 12.76
CA MET A 313 2.99 -24.52 12.47
C MET A 313 3.07 -23.51 11.32
N PHE A 314 3.52 -22.29 11.63
CA PHE A 314 3.83 -21.28 10.63
C PHE A 314 5.28 -21.46 10.18
N VAL A 315 5.50 -21.56 8.87
CA VAL A 315 6.81 -21.72 8.24
C VAL A 315 7.03 -20.57 7.27
N LEU A 316 7.89 -19.62 7.65
CA LEU A 316 8.28 -18.49 6.83
C LEU A 316 9.54 -18.87 6.01
N GLN A 317 9.46 -18.74 4.69
CA GLN A 317 10.54 -19.07 3.76
C GLN A 317 10.83 -17.90 2.83
N LYS A 318 12.11 -17.72 2.50
CA LYS A 318 12.56 -16.71 1.54
C LYS A 318 13.04 -17.36 0.25
N THR A 319 12.63 -16.82 -0.89
CA THR A 319 13.07 -17.22 -2.23
C THR A 319 13.68 -16.02 -2.97
N PRO A 320 14.87 -16.17 -3.60
CA PRO A 320 15.83 -17.27 -3.46
C PRO A 320 16.60 -17.21 -2.13
N GLY A 321 17.03 -18.38 -1.64
CA GLY A 321 17.94 -18.52 -0.50
C GLY A 321 17.54 -19.62 0.49
N PRO A 322 18.39 -19.92 1.48
CA PRO A 322 18.13 -20.95 2.50
C PRO A 322 17.37 -20.43 3.72
N PHE A 323 16.95 -19.15 3.71
CA PHE A 323 16.31 -18.56 4.90
C PHE A 323 14.94 -19.21 5.12
N ARG A 324 14.81 -19.87 6.27
CA ARG A 324 13.60 -20.55 6.72
C ARG A 324 13.50 -20.41 8.23
N MET A 325 12.32 -19.99 8.71
CA MET A 325 11.96 -19.98 10.12
C MET A 325 10.65 -20.73 10.30
N GLN A 326 10.48 -21.41 11.43
CA GLN A 326 9.23 -22.09 11.75
C GLN A 326 8.88 -21.92 13.22
N ARG A 327 7.60 -21.70 13.52
CA ARG A 327 7.06 -21.53 14.87
C ARG A 327 5.69 -22.17 14.97
N TYR A 328 5.45 -22.87 16.07
CA TYR A 328 4.11 -23.33 16.42
C TYR A 328 3.40 -22.23 17.18
N SER A 329 2.16 -21.91 16.80
CA SER A 329 1.34 -20.91 17.46
C SER A 329 -0.01 -21.50 17.80
N VAL A 330 -0.53 -21.16 18.98
CA VAL A 330 -1.92 -21.48 19.36
C VAL A 330 -2.91 -20.43 18.83
N SER A 331 -2.40 -19.26 18.42
CA SER A 331 -3.17 -18.20 17.78
C SER A 331 -3.19 -18.33 16.27
N GLU A 332 -4.13 -17.61 15.66
CA GLU A 332 -4.30 -17.45 14.21
C GLU A 332 -3.18 -16.65 13.54
N THR A 333 -2.26 -16.08 14.32
CA THR A 333 -1.17 -15.24 13.83
C THR A 333 0.15 -15.57 14.50
N GLU A 334 1.25 -15.45 13.76
CA GLU A 334 2.60 -15.58 14.29
C GLU A 334 3.54 -14.56 13.64
N THR A 335 4.42 -13.93 14.43
CA THR A 335 5.33 -12.87 13.97
C THR A 335 6.79 -13.29 14.04
N PHE A 336 7.49 -13.12 12.93
CA PHE A 336 8.92 -13.39 12.77
C PHE A 336 9.70 -12.08 12.74
N THR A 337 10.66 -11.90 13.66
CA THR A 337 11.44 -10.67 13.77
C THR A 337 12.84 -10.83 13.18
N ILE A 338 13.21 -9.90 12.30
CA ILE A 338 14.58 -9.69 11.82
C ILE A 338 15.12 -8.44 12.54
N PRO A 339 15.99 -8.57 13.57
CA PRO A 339 16.39 -7.45 14.43
C PRO A 339 17.27 -6.42 13.73
N LYS A 340 18.09 -6.85 12.75
CA LYS A 340 18.92 -5.98 11.91
C LYS A 340 18.91 -6.52 10.48
N THR A 341 18.36 -5.75 9.55
CA THR A 341 18.34 -6.13 8.13
C THR A 341 19.69 -5.93 7.45
N ASN A 342 19.97 -6.74 6.43
CA ASN A 342 21.12 -6.60 5.54
C ASN A 342 20.64 -6.81 4.08
N LEU A 343 21.53 -6.69 3.10
CA LEU A 343 21.17 -6.87 1.69
C LEU A 343 20.72 -8.30 1.34
N SER A 344 21.17 -9.34 2.06
CA SER A 344 20.79 -10.73 1.77
C SER A 344 19.38 -11.09 2.27
N HIS A 345 18.82 -10.31 3.19
CA HIS A 345 17.42 -10.42 3.61
C HIS A 345 16.44 -9.90 2.55
N GLY A 346 16.88 -9.19 1.51
CA GLY A 346 15.99 -8.80 0.41
C GLY A 346 15.55 -10.00 -0.45
N GLY A 347 14.25 -10.11 -0.75
CA GLY A 347 13.68 -11.18 -1.57
C GLY A 347 12.19 -11.41 -1.35
N LEU A 348 11.65 -12.48 -1.93
CA LEU A 348 10.25 -12.88 -1.78
C LEU A 348 10.09 -13.76 -0.55
N TYR A 349 9.15 -13.41 0.32
CA TYR A 349 8.81 -14.16 1.52
C TYR A 349 7.46 -14.82 1.34
N HIS A 350 7.40 -16.14 1.57
CA HIS A 350 6.19 -16.92 1.57
C HIS A 350 5.94 -17.50 2.95
N CYS A 351 4.68 -17.56 3.37
CA CYS A 351 4.30 -18.23 4.59
C CYS A 351 3.51 -19.49 4.28
N ASN A 352 4.02 -20.63 4.73
CA ASN A 352 3.30 -21.89 4.70
C ASN A 352 2.75 -22.19 6.09
N PHE A 353 1.43 -22.40 6.20
CA PHE A 353 0.80 -22.85 7.43
C PHE A 353 0.55 -24.35 7.35
N GLN A 354 1.10 -25.09 8.32
CA GLN A 354 0.98 -26.54 8.41
C GLN A 354 0.19 -26.93 9.66
N LYS A 355 -0.87 -27.71 9.49
CA LYS A 355 -1.65 -28.27 10.60
C LYS A 355 -1.68 -29.79 10.49
N LYS A 356 -1.26 -30.46 11.56
CA LYS A 356 -1.37 -31.91 11.66
C LYS A 356 -2.72 -32.28 12.28
N ILE A 357 -3.46 -33.13 11.60
CA ILE A 357 -4.76 -33.70 11.98
C ILE A 357 -4.57 -35.23 12.03
N PRO A 358 -5.36 -36.00 12.82
CA PRO A 358 -5.17 -37.44 12.95
C PRO A 358 -5.11 -38.20 11.60
N SER A 359 -5.90 -37.79 10.60
CA SER A 359 -5.96 -38.43 9.28
C SER A 359 -4.97 -37.85 8.26
N LYS A 360 -4.55 -36.59 8.39
CA LYS A 360 -3.79 -35.87 7.33
C LYS A 360 -3.02 -34.66 7.87
N THR A 361 -2.05 -34.18 7.08
CA THR A 361 -1.45 -32.85 7.28
C THR A 361 -2.02 -31.87 6.25
N ILE A 362 -2.56 -30.75 6.73
CA ILE A 362 -2.99 -29.64 5.90
C ILE A 362 -1.81 -28.70 5.73
N ASP A 363 -1.48 -28.40 4.48
CA ASP A 363 -0.45 -27.45 4.08
C ASP A 363 -1.08 -26.34 3.24
N MET A 364 -1.00 -25.10 3.72
CA MET A 364 -1.52 -23.94 3.01
C MET A 364 -0.42 -22.93 2.74
N LEU A 365 -0.14 -22.72 1.45
CA LEU A 365 0.85 -21.74 1.01
C LEU A 365 0.18 -20.38 0.76
N GLY A 366 0.63 -19.36 1.49
CA GLY A 366 0.25 -17.97 1.29
C GLY A 366 0.90 -17.34 0.07
N ASP A 367 0.30 -16.26 -0.41
CA ASP A 367 0.85 -15.49 -1.52
C ASP A 367 2.14 -14.76 -1.07
N PRO A 368 3.17 -14.66 -1.93
CA PRO A 368 4.44 -14.04 -1.56
C PRO A 368 4.32 -12.53 -1.32
N VAL A 369 5.16 -12.04 -0.43
CA VAL A 369 5.42 -10.61 -0.26
C VAL A 369 6.91 -10.32 -0.47
N GLU A 370 7.21 -9.30 -1.27
CA GLU A 370 8.59 -8.87 -1.53
C GLU A 370 9.07 -7.89 -0.44
N LEU A 371 10.20 -8.22 0.19
CA LEU A 371 10.93 -7.31 1.07
C LEU A 371 12.14 -6.74 0.32
N LYS A 372 12.17 -5.41 0.16
CA LYS A 372 13.28 -4.69 -0.47
C LYS A 372 14.11 -3.95 0.59
N VAL A 373 15.36 -4.37 0.75
CA VAL A 373 16.32 -3.69 1.62
C VAL A 373 17.10 -2.66 0.79
N THR A 374 17.02 -1.39 1.19
CA THR A 374 17.68 -0.27 0.51
C THR A 374 18.67 0.43 1.44
N VAL A 375 19.58 1.22 0.89
CA VAL A 375 20.46 2.10 1.66
C VAL A 375 20.10 3.52 1.26
N LYS A 376 19.31 4.20 2.09
CA LYS A 376 18.99 5.62 1.89
C LYS A 376 19.99 6.47 2.65
N LEU A 377 20.70 7.32 1.92
CA LEU A 377 21.59 8.34 2.46
C LEU A 377 20.88 9.69 2.43
N GLN A 378 21.03 10.48 3.49
CA GLN A 378 20.49 11.84 3.52
C GLN A 378 21.23 12.76 2.52
N GLN A 379 20.65 13.93 2.24
CA GLN A 379 21.37 14.94 1.48
C GLN A 379 22.48 15.55 2.38
N PRO A 380 23.75 15.55 1.93
CA PRO A 380 24.83 16.14 2.69
C PRO A 380 24.70 17.67 2.76
N ILE A 381 25.23 18.23 3.84
CA ILE A 381 25.30 19.66 4.11
C ILE A 381 26.69 20.14 3.72
N ILE A 382 26.75 21.20 2.92
CA ILE A 382 27.99 21.90 2.57
C ILE A 382 28.05 23.22 3.34
N SER A 383 29.20 23.52 3.93
CA SER A 383 29.38 24.67 4.81
C SER A 383 30.84 25.15 4.79
N LEU A 384 31.09 26.31 5.40
CA LEU A 384 32.43 26.83 5.67
C LEU A 384 32.79 26.60 7.15
N PRO A 385 34.02 26.21 7.49
CA PRO A 385 34.47 26.22 8.86
C PRO A 385 34.56 27.68 9.35
N SER A 386 33.75 28.03 10.35
CA SER A 386 33.72 29.37 10.93
C SER A 386 34.97 29.60 11.78
N GLY A 387 35.96 30.29 11.24
CA GLY A 387 37.12 30.80 11.97
C GLY A 387 36.98 32.30 12.29
N GLY A 388 36.08 32.70 13.21
CA GLY A 388 35.99 34.07 13.72
C GLY A 388 34.57 34.54 14.13
N PRO A 389 34.43 35.49 15.08
CA PRO A 389 33.13 35.90 15.61
C PRO A 389 32.48 36.92 14.68
N MET A 390 31.86 36.45 13.61
CA MET A 390 30.83 37.19 12.89
C MET A 390 29.89 36.20 12.19
N MET A 391 28.66 36.14 12.70
CA MET A 391 27.53 35.58 11.95
C MET A 391 27.40 36.35 10.63
N LEU A 392 27.71 35.70 9.52
CA LEU A 392 27.23 36.10 8.21
C LEU A 392 26.31 35.00 7.71
N MET A 393 25.11 35.42 7.30
CA MET A 393 24.04 34.61 6.72
C MET A 393 24.57 33.56 5.72
N PRO A 394 23.92 32.40 5.56
CA PRO A 394 24.33 31.40 4.58
C PRO A 394 24.02 31.92 3.18
N THR A 395 24.90 32.73 2.61
CA THR A 395 24.84 33.07 1.20
C THR A 395 25.39 31.87 0.43
N ASN A 396 24.62 31.33 -0.51
CA ASN A 396 25.09 30.30 -1.47
C ASN A 396 26.22 30.80 -2.39
N LYS A 397 26.82 31.95 -2.06
CA LYS A 397 27.82 32.70 -2.79
C LYS A 397 28.84 33.23 -1.79
N ILE A 398 30.10 32.98 -2.05
CA ILE A 398 31.23 33.32 -1.21
C ILE A 398 32.23 34.09 -2.06
N GLU A 399 32.78 35.15 -1.51
CA GLU A 399 33.84 35.92 -2.13
C GLU A 399 35.14 35.68 -1.34
N VAL A 400 36.16 35.16 -2.00
CA VAL A 400 37.46 34.79 -1.41
C VAL A 400 38.55 35.63 -2.09
N GLU A 401 39.51 36.13 -1.31
CA GLU A 401 40.62 36.90 -1.86
C GLU A 401 41.64 35.97 -2.54
N GLY A 402 42.12 36.33 -3.74
CA GLY A 402 43.18 35.56 -4.41
C GLY A 402 44.43 35.45 -3.52
N GLY A 403 45.02 34.26 -3.42
CA GLY A 403 46.18 33.97 -2.58
C GLY A 403 45.87 33.68 -1.11
N SER A 404 44.62 33.80 -0.66
CA SER A 404 44.23 33.41 0.70
C SER A 404 44.16 31.88 0.85
N THR A 405 43.81 31.42 2.05
CA THR A 405 43.42 30.04 2.31
C THR A 405 41.97 29.99 2.77
N PHE A 406 41.23 28.95 2.37
CA PHE A 406 39.89 28.68 2.88
C PHE A 406 39.64 27.17 2.83
N ALA A 407 38.58 26.71 3.50
CA ALA A 407 38.21 25.31 3.49
C ALA A 407 36.70 25.16 3.27
N ILE A 408 36.30 24.09 2.59
CA ILE A 408 34.90 23.70 2.45
C ILE A 408 34.66 22.46 3.31
N SER A 409 33.68 22.51 4.19
CA SER A 409 33.30 21.38 5.03
C SER A 409 32.02 20.72 4.50
N CYS A 410 32.09 19.42 4.26
CA CYS A 410 30.94 18.58 3.96
C CYS A 410 30.57 17.75 5.20
N SER A 411 29.29 17.69 5.55
CA SER A 411 28.78 16.84 6.63
C SER A 411 27.51 16.09 6.24
N ILE A 412 27.28 14.93 6.85
CA ILE A 412 26.05 14.15 6.68
C ILE A 412 25.74 13.38 7.96
N PHE A 413 24.46 13.21 8.26
CA PHE A 413 24.01 12.26 9.27
C PHE A 413 23.93 10.86 8.64
N SER A 414 24.82 9.97 9.05
CA SER A 414 24.88 8.59 8.58
C SER A 414 25.11 7.65 9.76
N LYS A 415 24.23 6.65 9.90
CA LYS A 415 24.40 5.54 10.84
C LYS A 415 25.47 4.53 10.41
N TYR A 416 26.01 4.70 9.21
CA TYR A 416 26.99 3.81 8.60
C TYR A 416 28.39 4.45 8.67
N GLU A 417 29.37 3.68 9.12
CA GLU A 417 30.76 4.15 9.31
C GLU A 417 31.62 3.93 8.05
N GLY A 418 32.66 4.75 7.88
CA GLY A 418 33.70 4.51 6.87
C GLY A 418 33.39 5.01 5.45
N GLY A 419 32.50 6.00 5.30
CA GLY A 419 32.24 6.63 4.00
C GLY A 419 33.27 7.70 3.61
N SER A 420 33.08 8.30 2.45
CA SER A 420 33.93 9.36 1.89
C SER A 420 33.10 10.43 1.19
N PHE A 421 33.59 11.66 1.18
CA PHE A 421 32.97 12.76 0.47
C PHE A 421 33.71 13.07 -0.83
N TYR A 422 32.93 13.33 -1.87
CA TYR A 422 33.39 13.90 -3.13
C TYR A 422 32.97 15.36 -3.19
N LEU A 423 33.93 16.27 -3.23
CA LEU A 423 33.69 17.67 -3.55
C LEU A 423 33.78 17.82 -5.07
N ARG A 424 32.63 18.05 -5.72
CA ARG A 424 32.51 18.16 -7.18
C ARG A 424 32.42 19.62 -7.61
N LYS A 425 33.21 20.00 -8.60
CA LYS A 425 33.12 21.30 -9.27
C LYS A 425 32.37 21.19 -10.59
N THR A 426 31.28 21.95 -10.77
CA THR A 426 30.37 21.83 -11.93
C THR A 426 31.07 22.03 -13.28
N ASN A 427 32.07 22.92 -13.35
CA ASN A 427 32.60 23.40 -14.62
C ASN A 427 33.77 22.59 -15.20
N ASN A 428 34.33 21.60 -14.48
CA ASN A 428 35.54 20.91 -14.95
C ASN A 428 35.64 19.42 -14.59
N ASN A 429 34.54 18.77 -14.17
CA ASN A 429 34.52 17.39 -13.65
C ASN A 429 35.57 17.08 -12.55
N ALA A 430 36.25 18.10 -12.01
CA ALA A 430 37.26 17.94 -10.99
C ALA A 430 36.57 17.55 -9.69
N THR A 431 36.92 16.37 -9.17
CA THR A 431 36.40 15.83 -7.93
C THR A 431 37.52 15.62 -6.94
N LYS A 432 37.49 16.31 -5.80
CA LYS A 432 38.38 15.99 -4.66
C LYS A 432 37.68 14.95 -3.79
N LEU A 433 38.40 13.90 -3.41
CA LEU A 433 37.92 12.84 -2.52
C LEU A 433 38.56 13.01 -1.15
N GLN A 434 37.76 12.95 -0.09
CA GLN A 434 38.25 12.94 1.29
C GLN A 434 37.50 11.89 2.10
N ALA A 435 38.23 11.08 2.86
CA ALA A 435 37.63 10.14 3.80
C ALA A 435 36.86 10.91 4.89
N ALA A 436 35.66 10.43 5.24
CA ALA A 436 34.89 11.04 6.30
C ALA A 436 35.45 10.66 7.68
N LEU A 437 35.52 11.63 8.57
CA LEU A 437 35.81 11.43 9.98
C LEU A 437 34.49 11.21 10.72
N SER A 438 34.38 10.08 11.41
CA SER A 438 33.20 9.67 12.17
C SER A 438 33.17 10.31 13.56
N HIS A 439 32.12 11.08 13.87
CA HIS A 439 31.79 11.53 15.22
C HIS A 439 30.38 11.04 15.56
N SER A 440 30.27 9.82 16.12
CA SER A 440 28.99 9.14 16.35
C SER A 440 28.20 8.99 15.04
N ILE A 441 27.03 9.65 14.91
CA ILE A 441 26.18 9.62 13.70
C ILE A 441 26.53 10.67 12.65
N ILE A 442 27.50 11.55 12.92
CA ILE A 442 27.89 12.64 12.01
C ILE A 442 29.20 12.27 11.32
N GLN A 443 29.18 12.36 10.00
CA GLN A 443 30.33 12.11 9.14
C GLN A 443 30.76 13.45 8.56
N VAL A 444 32.03 13.85 8.72
CA VAL A 444 32.53 15.16 8.29
C VAL A 444 33.82 15.04 7.51
N ALA A 445 34.00 15.85 6.47
CA ALA A 445 35.27 16.04 5.79
C ALA A 445 35.53 17.52 5.52
N SER A 446 36.78 17.96 5.69
CA SER A 446 37.25 19.30 5.30
C SER A 446 38.08 19.22 4.03
N PHE A 447 37.82 20.12 3.09
CA PHE A 447 38.55 20.27 1.84
C PHE A 447 39.27 21.60 1.86
N ASP A 448 40.58 21.58 2.08
CA ASP A 448 41.38 22.78 2.22
C ASP A 448 41.87 23.28 0.84
N PHE A 449 41.84 24.61 0.67
CA PHE A 449 42.33 25.33 -0.48
C PHE A 449 43.41 26.31 -0.01
N SER A 450 44.61 26.18 -0.57
CA SER A 450 45.74 27.04 -0.28
C SER A 450 46.20 27.79 -1.53
N GLY A 451 46.50 29.08 -1.39
CA GLY A 451 46.96 29.90 -2.51
C GLY A 451 45.89 30.06 -3.59
N VAL A 452 44.68 30.46 -3.20
CA VAL A 452 43.50 30.51 -4.08
C VAL A 452 43.76 31.28 -5.36
N THR A 453 43.47 30.65 -6.50
CA THR A 453 43.61 31.26 -7.83
C THR A 453 42.25 31.46 -8.49
N PRO A 454 42.13 32.27 -9.55
CA PRO A 454 40.89 32.35 -10.34
C PRO A 454 40.42 31.01 -10.90
N GLN A 455 41.29 29.99 -11.01
CA GLN A 455 40.91 28.64 -11.40
C GLN A 455 40.10 27.90 -10.33
N ASP A 456 40.11 28.35 -9.07
CA ASP A 456 39.30 27.80 -7.98
C ASP A 456 37.89 28.39 -7.95
N GLN A 457 37.60 29.41 -8.76
CA GLN A 457 36.26 29.97 -8.90
C GLN A 457 35.30 28.97 -9.53
N GLY A 458 34.10 28.83 -8.97
CA GLY A 458 33.02 28.02 -9.55
C GLY A 458 32.03 27.50 -8.51
N ASP A 459 31.19 26.60 -8.96
CA ASP A 459 30.11 26.02 -8.18
C ASP A 459 30.52 24.65 -7.64
N TYR A 460 30.35 24.47 -6.32
CA TYR A 460 30.77 23.28 -5.59
C TYR A 460 29.60 22.58 -4.92
N THR A 461 29.60 21.24 -5.00
CA THR A 461 28.64 20.36 -4.33
C THR A 461 29.35 19.20 -3.65
N CYS A 462 28.81 18.75 -2.52
CA CYS A 462 29.27 17.55 -1.82
C CYS A 462 28.40 16.34 -2.21
N VAL A 463 29.02 15.20 -2.47
CA VAL A 463 28.35 13.90 -2.60
C VAL A 463 29.00 12.94 -1.61
N TYR A 464 28.21 12.32 -0.74
CA TYR A 464 28.69 11.30 0.18
C TYR A 464 28.59 9.91 -0.46
N SER A 465 29.57 9.05 -0.22
CA SER A 465 29.60 7.69 -0.71
C SER A 465 29.97 6.73 0.41
N ILE A 466 29.36 5.56 0.40
CA ILE A 466 29.73 4.49 1.31
C ILE A 466 29.66 3.14 0.61
N ASN A 467 30.58 2.26 0.98
CA ASN A 467 30.60 0.88 0.51
C ASN A 467 30.00 0.00 1.60
N ILE A 468 28.91 -0.69 1.28
CA ILE A 468 28.29 -1.67 2.18
C ILE A 468 28.35 -3.03 1.48
N SER A 469 29.08 -3.96 2.10
CA SER A 469 29.44 -5.24 1.49
C SER A 469 30.22 -5.04 0.19
N THR A 470 29.64 -5.36 -0.97
CA THR A 470 30.28 -5.24 -2.30
C THR A 470 29.70 -4.11 -3.15
N GLN A 471 28.73 -3.35 -2.63
CA GLN A 471 28.02 -2.30 -3.37
C GLN A 471 28.34 -0.92 -2.82
N SER A 472 28.50 0.04 -3.72
CA SER A 472 28.71 1.45 -3.42
C SER A 472 27.39 2.23 -3.53
N PHE A 473 27.09 3.01 -2.51
CA PHE A 473 25.89 3.84 -2.43
C PHE A 473 26.30 5.32 -2.36
N HIS A 474 25.65 6.14 -3.17
CA HIS A 474 25.91 7.58 -3.24
C HIS A 474 24.70 8.37 -2.76
N SER A 475 24.94 9.44 -2.00
CA SER A 475 23.92 10.41 -1.67
C SER A 475 23.54 11.22 -2.91
N VAL A 476 22.37 11.85 -2.86
CA VAL A 476 22.10 12.99 -3.74
C VAL A 476 23.13 14.11 -3.48
N PRO A 477 23.47 14.95 -4.47
CA PRO A 477 24.35 16.10 -4.25
C PRO A 477 23.78 17.09 -3.22
N SER A 478 24.64 17.75 -2.46
CA SER A 478 24.26 18.84 -1.55
C SER A 478 23.65 20.02 -2.31
N LYS A 479 23.19 21.03 -1.56
CA LYS A 479 23.03 22.38 -2.12
C LYS A 479 24.37 22.88 -2.70
N THR A 480 24.28 23.79 -3.66
CA THR A 480 25.47 24.38 -4.31
C THR A 480 25.98 25.57 -3.52
N ILE A 481 27.30 25.65 -3.36
CA ILE A 481 28.00 26.86 -2.93
C ILE A 481 28.83 27.39 -4.11
N GLN A 482 28.62 28.66 -4.43
CA GLN A 482 29.39 29.38 -5.44
C GLN A 482 30.57 30.09 -4.78
N VAL A 483 31.79 29.78 -5.23
CA VAL A 483 33.02 30.45 -4.82
C VAL A 483 33.41 31.44 -5.91
N ILE A 484 33.56 32.70 -5.55
CA ILE A 484 34.06 33.78 -6.41
C ILE A 484 35.40 34.24 -5.89
N VAL A 485 36.37 34.35 -6.77
CA VAL A 485 37.70 34.84 -6.42
C VAL A 485 37.75 36.32 -6.77
N SER A 486 37.92 37.15 -5.75
CA SER A 486 38.06 38.60 -5.89
C SER A 486 39.51 39.00 -5.73
N VAL A 487 39.93 39.98 -6.52
CA VAL A 487 41.27 40.58 -6.45
C VAL A 487 41.04 42.06 -6.16
N LYS A 488 41.18 42.45 -4.89
CA LYS A 488 41.06 43.85 -4.46
C LYS A 488 42.43 44.52 -4.57
N LEU A 489 42.58 45.37 -5.58
CA LEU A 489 43.77 46.22 -5.76
C LEU A 489 43.55 47.56 -5.07
N GLN A 490 44.54 48.03 -4.31
CA GLN A 490 44.49 49.37 -3.72
C GLN A 490 44.57 50.46 -4.81
N GLN A 491 44.23 51.71 -4.45
CA GLN A 491 44.46 52.83 -5.35
C GLN A 491 45.97 53.11 -5.44
N PRO A 492 46.56 53.18 -6.65
CA PRO A 492 47.98 53.49 -6.82
C PRO A 492 48.28 54.94 -6.42
N ILE A 493 49.49 55.16 -5.92
CA ILE A 493 50.06 56.45 -5.56
C ILE A 493 50.88 56.94 -6.74
N ILE A 494 50.58 58.15 -7.22
CA ILE A 494 51.38 58.84 -8.24
C ILE A 494 52.26 59.88 -7.53
N SER A 495 53.54 59.93 -7.87
CA SER A 495 54.51 60.85 -7.27
C SER A 495 55.54 61.33 -8.28
N LEU A 496 56.23 62.42 -7.94
CA LEU A 496 57.33 62.98 -8.73
C LEU A 496 58.66 62.66 -8.01
N PRO A 497 59.71 62.21 -8.71
CA PRO A 497 61.03 62.02 -8.12
C PRO A 497 61.65 63.38 -7.78
N SER A 498 62.27 63.46 -6.61
CA SER A 498 62.75 64.69 -5.97
C SER A 498 64.12 65.18 -6.48
N GLY A 499 64.33 65.26 -7.80
CA GLY A 499 65.65 65.59 -8.36
C GLY A 499 65.64 66.44 -9.63
N GLY A 500 65.54 67.76 -9.49
CA GLY A 500 65.67 68.77 -10.54
C GLY A 500 65.22 70.15 -10.03
N PRO A 501 65.60 71.29 -10.66
CA PRO A 501 65.23 72.63 -10.19
C PRO A 501 63.72 72.85 -10.39
N MET A 502 62.93 72.44 -9.40
CA MET A 502 61.48 72.47 -9.42
C MET A 502 60.98 73.69 -8.63
N MET A 503 60.13 74.52 -9.23
CA MET A 503 59.31 75.47 -8.46
C MET A 503 58.11 74.74 -7.87
N LEU A 504 58.08 74.63 -6.54
CA LEU A 504 57.00 73.99 -5.79
C LEU A 504 55.75 74.88 -5.73
N MET A 505 54.66 74.38 -6.30
CA MET A 505 53.27 74.83 -6.12
C MET A 505 52.43 73.57 -5.73
N PRO A 506 51.16 73.68 -5.28
CA PRO A 506 50.55 72.68 -4.38
C PRO A 506 50.48 71.26 -4.96
N THR A 507 50.36 70.30 -4.05
CA THR A 507 50.69 68.85 -4.10
C THR A 507 50.20 67.97 -5.26
N ASN A 508 49.65 68.50 -6.35
CA ASN A 508 49.26 67.74 -7.55
C ASN A 508 49.50 68.50 -8.87
N LYS A 509 50.34 69.55 -8.87
CA LYS A 509 50.65 70.36 -10.06
C LYS A 509 52.15 70.59 -10.16
N ILE A 510 52.71 70.40 -11.35
CA ILE A 510 54.12 70.65 -11.64
C ILE A 510 54.26 71.52 -12.88
N GLU A 511 55.22 72.44 -12.82
CA GLU A 511 55.68 73.24 -13.96
C GLU A 511 57.09 72.77 -14.34
N VAL A 512 57.29 72.47 -15.62
CA VAL A 512 58.50 71.84 -16.16
C VAL A 512 58.97 72.63 -17.37
N GLU A 513 60.26 72.97 -17.44
CA GLU A 513 60.78 73.74 -18.57
C GLU A 513 60.83 72.93 -19.87
N GLY A 514 60.46 73.55 -21.00
CA GLY A 514 60.57 72.94 -22.33
C GLY A 514 62.02 72.53 -22.63
N GLY A 515 62.22 71.29 -23.11
CA GLY A 515 63.55 70.71 -23.34
C GLY A 515 64.23 70.09 -22.12
N SER A 516 63.65 70.21 -20.92
CA SER A 516 64.15 69.52 -19.72
C SER A 516 63.76 68.03 -19.71
N THR A 517 64.19 67.30 -18.68
CA THR A 517 63.82 65.91 -18.44
C THR A 517 63.15 65.76 -17.09
N PHE A 518 62.06 65.02 -17.01
CA PHE A 518 61.40 64.68 -15.74
C PHE A 518 60.86 63.24 -15.79
N ALA A 519 60.47 62.71 -14.63
CA ALA A 519 59.86 61.41 -14.55
C ALA A 519 58.61 61.44 -13.67
N ILE A 520 57.66 60.56 -13.95
CA ILE A 520 56.49 60.32 -13.09
C ILE A 520 56.64 58.92 -12.52
N SER A 521 56.59 58.79 -11.20
CA SER A 521 56.61 57.50 -10.52
C SER A 521 55.20 57.07 -10.12
N CYS A 522 54.86 55.81 -10.38
CA CYS A 522 53.65 55.17 -9.89
C CYS A 522 54.04 54.06 -8.91
N SER A 523 53.39 53.99 -7.75
CA SER A 523 53.56 52.89 -6.79
C SER A 523 52.24 52.35 -6.26
N ILE A 524 52.20 51.07 -5.88
CA ILE A 524 51.04 50.43 -5.25
C ILE A 524 51.49 49.36 -4.27
N PHE A 525 50.77 49.18 -3.16
CA PHE A 525 50.92 48.01 -2.30
C PHE A 525 50.12 46.86 -2.90
N SER A 526 50.82 45.79 -3.32
CA SER A 526 50.23 44.59 -3.89
C SER A 526 50.86 43.36 -3.26
N LYS A 527 50.03 42.42 -2.80
CA LYS A 527 50.47 41.09 -2.33
C LYS A 527 50.82 40.15 -3.49
N TYR A 528 50.47 40.52 -4.72
CA TYR A 528 50.74 39.76 -5.92
C TYR A 528 51.99 40.33 -6.61
N GLU A 529 52.94 39.44 -6.95
CA GLU A 529 54.15 39.79 -7.69
C GLU A 529 53.87 39.90 -9.19
N GLY A 530 54.57 40.83 -9.84
CA GLY A 530 54.39 41.13 -11.25
C GLY A 530 53.14 41.97 -11.53
N GLY A 531 53.20 42.73 -12.63
CA GLY A 531 52.15 43.63 -13.06
C GLY A 531 52.70 44.76 -13.91
N SER A 532 51.84 45.68 -14.31
CA SER A 532 52.25 46.83 -15.12
C SER A 532 51.42 48.05 -14.77
N PHE A 533 52.07 49.21 -14.81
CA PHE A 533 51.42 50.50 -14.67
C PHE A 533 51.11 51.07 -16.04
N TYR A 534 49.93 51.67 -16.16
CA TYR A 534 49.51 52.48 -17.28
C TYR A 534 49.48 53.93 -16.82
N LEU A 535 50.34 54.76 -17.41
CA LEU A 535 50.26 56.20 -17.25
C LEU A 535 49.35 56.77 -18.33
N ARG A 536 48.17 57.24 -17.94
CA ARG A 536 47.13 57.74 -18.84
C ARG A 536 47.05 59.26 -18.79
N LYS A 537 47.08 59.89 -19.96
CA LYS A 537 46.85 61.33 -20.12
C LYS A 537 45.38 61.60 -20.43
N THR A 538 44.75 62.45 -19.63
CA THR A 538 43.33 62.80 -19.73
C THR A 538 43.00 63.38 -21.11
N ASN A 539 41.84 63.02 -21.68
CA ASN A 539 41.37 63.46 -23.00
C ASN A 539 42.24 63.02 -24.20
N THR A 540 43.11 62.02 -24.03
CA THR A 540 43.85 61.40 -25.13
C THR A 540 43.82 59.88 -25.01
N THR A 541 44.05 59.16 -26.12
CA THR A 541 44.30 57.71 -26.09
C THR A 541 45.74 57.37 -25.70
N ALA A 542 46.60 58.37 -25.53
CA ALA A 542 48.01 58.21 -25.21
C ALA A 542 48.16 57.58 -23.82
N THR A 543 48.69 56.35 -23.81
CA THR A 543 48.96 55.59 -22.60
C THR A 543 50.37 55.04 -22.66
N LYS A 544 51.22 55.38 -21.69
CA LYS A 544 52.54 54.73 -21.53
C LYS A 544 52.36 53.51 -20.63
N LEU A 545 52.95 52.38 -21.03
CA LEU A 545 52.92 51.12 -20.26
C LEU A 545 54.32 50.82 -19.75
N GLN A 546 54.45 50.53 -18.45
CA GLN A 546 55.72 50.12 -17.85
C GLN A 546 55.50 48.92 -16.93
N ALA A 547 56.35 47.90 -17.06
CA ALA A 547 56.35 46.77 -16.14
C ALA A 547 56.73 47.24 -14.73
N ALA A 548 56.01 46.76 -13.71
CA ALA A 548 56.31 47.12 -12.33
C ALA A 548 57.55 46.36 -11.84
N LEU A 549 58.44 47.07 -11.16
CA LEU A 549 59.56 46.50 -10.42
C LEU A 549 59.09 46.17 -9.00
N SER A 550 59.16 44.89 -8.64
CA SER A 550 58.73 44.40 -7.33
C SER A 550 59.80 44.62 -6.26
N HIS A 551 59.46 45.39 -5.22
CA HIS A 551 60.26 45.55 -4.00
C HIS A 551 59.43 45.07 -2.80
N SER A 552 59.51 43.76 -2.49
CA SER A 552 58.64 43.12 -1.50
C SER A 552 57.15 43.34 -1.84
N ILE A 553 56.36 43.94 -0.94
CA ILE A 553 54.93 44.21 -1.14
C ILE A 553 54.63 45.49 -1.94
N ILE A 554 55.66 46.24 -2.37
CA ILE A 554 55.52 47.49 -3.12
C ILE A 554 55.90 47.26 -4.58
N GLN A 555 55.00 47.62 -5.49
CA GLN A 555 55.22 47.58 -6.93
C GLN A 555 55.43 49.01 -7.42
N VAL A 556 56.53 49.28 -8.13
CA VAL A 556 56.89 50.65 -8.57
C VAL A 556 57.26 50.66 -10.06
N ALA A 557 56.85 51.71 -10.77
CA ALA A 557 57.33 52.01 -12.12
C ALA A 557 57.66 53.50 -12.26
N SER A 558 58.71 53.83 -13.00
CA SER A 558 59.06 55.19 -13.40
C SER A 558 58.77 55.38 -14.89
N PHE A 559 58.15 56.49 -15.23
CA PHE A 559 57.87 56.90 -16.61
C PHE A 559 58.70 58.14 -16.92
N ASP A 560 59.75 57.95 -17.71
CA ASP A 560 60.68 59.02 -18.01
C ASP A 560 60.21 59.82 -19.25
N PHE A 561 60.42 61.13 -19.21
CA PHE A 561 60.16 62.07 -20.29
C PHE A 561 61.49 62.74 -20.65
N SER A 562 62.03 62.37 -21.79
CA SER A 562 63.21 62.99 -22.40
C SER A 562 62.75 64.06 -23.40
N GLU A 563 63.27 65.28 -23.27
CA GLU A 563 62.94 66.45 -24.11
C GLU A 563 61.47 66.86 -24.05
N VAL A 564 61.08 67.51 -22.94
CA VAL A 564 59.70 67.97 -22.70
C VAL A 564 59.21 68.93 -23.78
N THR A 565 58.10 68.61 -24.43
CA THR A 565 57.44 69.44 -25.45
C THR A 565 56.07 69.94 -24.95
N PRO A 566 55.43 70.93 -25.61
CA PRO A 566 54.05 71.31 -25.30
C PRO A 566 53.04 70.17 -25.38
N GLN A 567 53.35 69.11 -26.14
CA GLN A 567 52.49 67.94 -26.25
C GLN A 567 52.47 67.10 -24.96
N ASP A 568 53.43 67.29 -24.05
CA ASP A 568 53.49 66.62 -22.75
C ASP A 568 52.69 67.35 -21.65
N GLN A 569 52.13 68.53 -21.95
CA GLN A 569 51.25 69.24 -21.01
C GLN A 569 49.90 68.52 -20.86
N GLY A 570 49.47 68.27 -19.63
CA GLY A 570 48.15 67.71 -19.34
C GLY A 570 48.03 67.01 -17.98
N ASP A 571 46.90 66.33 -17.80
CA ASP A 571 46.53 65.67 -16.55
C ASP A 571 46.80 64.16 -16.62
N TYR A 572 47.65 63.65 -15.73
CA TYR A 572 48.12 62.27 -15.73
C TYR A 572 47.58 61.46 -14.54
N THR A 573 47.23 60.20 -14.79
CA THR A 573 46.81 59.22 -13.77
C THR A 573 47.51 57.89 -13.97
N CYS A 574 47.81 57.19 -12.88
CA CYS A 574 48.34 55.83 -12.88
C CYS A 574 47.19 54.82 -12.71
N VAL A 575 47.19 53.76 -13.52
CA VAL A 575 46.35 52.58 -13.32
C VAL A 575 47.26 51.36 -13.22
N TYR A 576 47.15 50.58 -12.15
CA TYR A 576 47.87 49.31 -12.02
C TYR A 576 47.06 48.18 -12.62
N SER A 577 47.71 47.27 -13.34
CA SER A 577 47.11 46.06 -13.85
C SER A 577 47.95 44.85 -13.46
N ILE A 578 47.27 43.78 -13.12
CA ILE A 578 47.90 42.47 -12.95
C ILE A 578 47.10 41.40 -13.66
N ASN A 579 47.81 40.49 -14.32
CA ASN A 579 47.20 39.31 -14.92
C ASN A 579 47.36 38.16 -13.94
N ILE A 580 46.25 37.61 -13.46
CA ILE A 580 46.27 36.39 -12.64
C ILE A 580 45.61 35.30 -13.46
N SER A 581 46.40 34.31 -13.87
CA SER A 581 46.03 33.30 -14.89
C SER A 581 45.66 33.94 -16.24
N THR A 582 44.41 33.84 -16.69
CA THR A 582 43.93 34.37 -17.98
C THR A 582 43.15 35.68 -17.86
N GLN A 583 42.96 36.19 -16.63
CA GLN A 583 42.13 37.37 -16.38
C GLN A 583 42.99 38.56 -15.91
N SER A 584 42.72 39.73 -16.48
CA SER A 584 43.36 41.00 -16.12
C SER A 584 42.53 41.76 -15.09
N PHE A 585 43.16 42.14 -13.99
CA PHE A 585 42.57 42.95 -12.93
C PHE A 585 43.18 44.34 -12.95
N HIS A 586 42.34 45.37 -12.90
CA HIS A 586 42.77 46.76 -12.93
C HIS A 586 42.43 47.45 -11.60
N SER A 587 43.37 48.25 -11.09
CA SER A 587 43.08 49.14 -9.98
C SER A 587 42.14 50.27 -10.43
N VAL A 588 41.51 50.92 -9.47
CA VAL A 588 40.97 52.27 -9.72
C VAL A 588 42.13 53.22 -10.11
N PRO A 589 41.90 54.25 -10.93
CA PRO A 589 42.92 55.26 -11.25
C PRO A 589 43.43 55.98 -9.99
N SER A 590 44.70 56.37 -9.98
CA SER A 590 45.29 57.21 -8.92
C SER A 590 44.61 58.59 -8.87
N LYS A 591 45.04 59.41 -7.90
CA LYS A 591 44.86 60.87 -7.99
C LYS A 591 45.54 61.41 -9.27
N THR A 592 45.11 62.57 -9.73
CA THR A 592 45.64 63.23 -10.93
C THR A 592 46.82 64.13 -10.60
N ILE A 593 47.89 64.09 -11.40
CA ILE A 593 48.95 65.11 -11.42
C ILE A 593 48.83 65.91 -12.71
N GLN A 594 48.82 67.23 -12.59
CA GLN A 594 48.82 68.17 -13.71
C GLN A 594 50.24 68.60 -14.05
N VAL A 595 50.67 68.37 -15.29
CA VAL A 595 51.96 68.83 -15.84
C VAL A 595 51.73 70.06 -16.70
N ILE A 596 52.42 71.16 -16.39
CA ILE A 596 52.48 72.40 -17.17
C ILE A 596 53.88 72.54 -17.74
N VAL A 597 53.99 72.94 -19.02
CA VAL A 597 55.27 73.18 -19.67
C VAL A 597 55.52 74.68 -19.79
N SER A 598 56.64 75.17 -19.27
CA SER A 598 57.04 76.59 -19.25
C SER A 598 58.25 76.85 -20.16
N GLY A 599 58.25 77.94 -20.94
CA GLY A 599 59.39 78.35 -21.77
C GLY A 599 59.02 79.06 -23.08
N GLU A 600 59.81 80.05 -23.49
CA GLU A 600 59.64 80.83 -24.73
C GLU A 600 60.02 80.03 -25.99
N PHE A 601 59.13 80.04 -26.99
CA PHE A 601 59.41 79.53 -28.33
C PHE A 601 60.18 80.59 -29.13
N GLN A 602 61.48 80.37 -29.36
CA GLN A 602 62.18 81.09 -30.42
C GLN A 602 61.82 80.44 -31.77
N ASP A 603 60.94 81.11 -32.51
CA ASP A 603 60.70 80.88 -33.93
C ASP A 603 62.02 81.00 -34.70
N PHE A 604 62.58 79.87 -35.15
CA PHE A 604 63.55 79.87 -36.26
C PHE A 604 62.77 79.82 -37.58
N VAL A 605 62.19 80.97 -37.98
CA VAL A 605 61.87 81.22 -39.38
C VAL A 605 63.12 81.83 -40.01
N SER A 606 63.82 81.01 -40.78
CA SER A 606 64.96 81.40 -41.61
C SER A 606 64.51 82.35 -42.73
N ASP A 607 65.14 83.53 -42.79
CA ASP A 607 65.22 84.36 -43.98
C ASP A 607 65.73 83.56 -45.19
N VAL A 608 65.00 83.62 -46.31
CA VAL A 608 65.51 83.29 -47.65
C VAL A 608 65.31 84.53 -48.54
N PRO A 609 66.35 85.11 -49.16
CA PRO A 609 66.20 86.21 -50.09
C PRO A 609 66.07 85.71 -51.54
N CYS A 610 64.93 86.02 -52.18
CA CYS A 610 64.74 86.64 -53.50
C CYS A 610 63.24 86.68 -53.82
#